data_AF-A0A8J6J861-F1
#
_entry.id   AF-A0A8J6J861-F1
#
_cell.length_a   1.000
_cell.length_b   1.000
_cell.length_c   1.000
_cell.angle_alpha   90.00
_cell.angle_beta   90.00
_cell.angle_gamma   90.00
#
_symmetry.space_group_name_H-M   'P 1'
#
loop_
_entity.id
_entity.type
_entity.pdbx_description
1 polymer ?
#
loop_
_entity_poly.entity_id
_entity_poly.type
_entity_poly.pdbx_seq_one_letter_code
_entity_poly.pdbx_strand_id
1 'polypeptide(L)'
;MVENGRNNLDCCVVRDLLPAYLEGLTEEETSAQVRAHLEGCENCRELEKDMRAQVPLEKAPKGTLKFLKRVKRTRLLAAVLSVVVALWCMWWLYDQEFHYPNTEAGRLAAVEDYVSRPSDSRDTKGVQEGTPIHVGGWQEIEGQLAIFFKADNRNNVNGIVLLKRGIFGKYRPVSASYSPSPYTAGVYCDDVGGLGTDRTQFMIAGYGCREILSAQLEFWGGSWDGIQRWTTTRTYDLEEPDFLWLYDQEELIRDLGWEFGDGQDQVFWLDVREIRLLDREGNDITGRYRDGSVTESWGGGIGTAEQFLLYVYMGIIALLGLTMVRYFLRKD
;
A
#
# COMPACT_ATOMS: atom_id res chain seq x y z
N MET A 1 -44.45 72.60 -0.31
CA MET A 1 -44.36 73.49 -1.49
C MET A 1 -43.20 74.44 -1.18
N VAL A 2 -41.94 74.06 -1.37
CA VAL A 2 -41.18 73.93 -2.63
C VAL A 2 -41.43 75.10 -3.59
N GLU A 3 -40.39 75.93 -3.73
CA GLU A 3 -39.90 76.64 -4.92
C GLU A 3 -38.54 77.24 -4.50
N ASN A 4 -37.41 76.52 -4.56
CA ASN A 4 -36.59 76.14 -5.71
C ASN A 4 -36.21 77.34 -6.61
N GLY A 5 -35.07 77.97 -6.31
CA GLY A 5 -34.57 79.14 -7.02
C GLY A 5 -33.05 79.33 -6.91
N ARG A 6 -32.30 78.60 -7.75
CA ARG A 6 -30.91 78.87 -8.19
C ARG A 6 -29.85 79.14 -7.11
N ASN A 7 -29.33 78.06 -6.51
CA ASN A 7 -28.01 78.09 -5.85
C ASN A 7 -26.91 78.18 -6.90
N ASN A 8 -26.61 79.39 -7.37
CA ASN A 8 -25.38 79.64 -8.12
C ASN A 8 -24.28 79.87 -7.08
N LEU A 9 -23.39 78.88 -6.87
CA LEU A 9 -22.24 79.06 -5.99
C LEU A 9 -21.44 80.29 -6.46
N ASP A 10 -20.94 81.09 -5.53
CA ASP A 10 -20.06 82.20 -5.91
C ASP A 10 -18.67 81.67 -6.32
N CYS A 11 -18.00 82.39 -7.22
CA CYS A 11 -16.71 81.99 -7.78
C CYS A 11 -15.65 81.78 -6.68
N CYS A 12 -15.73 82.55 -5.58
CA CYS A 12 -14.84 82.40 -4.43
C CYS A 12 -14.98 81.03 -3.77
N VAL A 13 -16.21 80.58 -3.56
CA VAL A 13 -16.52 79.28 -2.94
C VAL A 13 -16.09 78.13 -3.85
N VAL A 14 -16.34 78.24 -5.16
CA VAL A 14 -15.95 77.21 -6.12
C VAL A 14 -14.43 77.09 -6.21
N ARG A 15 -13.69 78.20 -6.17
CA ARG A 15 -12.23 78.19 -6.16
C ARG A 15 -11.66 77.48 -4.93
N ASP A 16 -12.23 77.72 -3.76
CA ASP A 16 -11.76 77.11 -2.51
C ASP A 16 -12.08 75.61 -2.45
N LEU A 17 -13.18 75.17 -3.08
CA LEU A 17 -13.58 73.76 -3.17
C LEU A 17 -12.91 73.00 -4.33
N LEU A 18 -12.32 73.69 -5.31
CA LEU A 18 -11.75 73.10 -6.51
C LEU A 18 -10.65 72.05 -6.25
N PRO A 19 -9.70 72.26 -5.31
CA PRO A 19 -8.72 71.23 -4.97
C PRO A 19 -9.37 69.93 -4.47
N ALA A 20 -10.30 70.04 -3.52
CA ALA A 20 -11.00 68.89 -2.94
C ALA A 20 -11.90 68.19 -3.98
N TYR A 21 -12.52 68.95 -4.89
CA TYR A 21 -13.30 68.44 -6.01
C TYR A 21 -12.44 67.64 -7.00
N LEU A 22 -11.23 68.12 -7.34
CA LEU A 22 -10.29 67.44 -8.24
C LEU A 22 -9.73 66.14 -7.62
N GLU A 23 -9.59 66.10 -6.30
CA GLU A 23 -9.16 64.91 -5.55
C GLU A 23 -10.30 63.91 -5.27
N GLY A 24 -11.55 64.25 -5.62
CA GLY A 24 -12.73 63.40 -5.38
C GLY A 24 -13.14 63.29 -3.91
N LEU A 25 -12.79 64.29 -3.09
CA LEU A 25 -13.06 64.35 -1.66
C LEU A 25 -14.32 65.14 -1.30
N THR A 26 -15.09 65.60 -2.30
CA THR A 26 -16.37 66.28 -2.12
C THR A 26 -17.54 65.30 -2.19
N GLU A 27 -18.58 65.52 -1.37
CA GLU A 27 -19.83 64.77 -1.49
C GLU A 27 -20.51 65.00 -2.85
N GLU A 28 -21.35 64.06 -3.29
CA GLU A 28 -22.02 64.10 -4.61
C GLU A 28 -22.85 65.39 -4.81
N GLU A 29 -23.53 65.86 -3.77
CA GLU A 29 -24.33 67.09 -3.82
C GLU A 29 -23.47 68.33 -4.08
N THR A 30 -22.37 68.48 -3.34
CA THR A 30 -21.38 69.56 -3.52
C THR A 30 -20.70 69.48 -4.89
N SER A 31 -20.41 68.26 -5.35
CA SER A 31 -19.80 68.01 -6.66
C SER A 31 -20.73 68.42 -7.81
N ALA A 32 -22.04 68.18 -7.69
CA ALA A 32 -23.02 68.60 -8.68
C ALA A 32 -23.14 70.13 -8.77
N GLN A 33 -23.08 70.83 -7.64
CA GLN A 33 -23.13 72.29 -7.60
C GLN A 33 -21.86 72.93 -8.20
N VAL A 34 -20.68 72.37 -7.92
CA VAL A 34 -19.41 72.81 -8.52
C VAL A 34 -19.41 72.59 -10.04
N ARG A 35 -19.89 71.44 -10.54
CA ARG A 35 -20.04 71.16 -11.98
C ARG A 35 -20.95 72.18 -12.67
N ALA A 36 -22.11 72.45 -12.08
CA ALA A 36 -23.07 73.40 -12.63
C ALA A 36 -22.48 74.81 -12.74
N HIS A 37 -21.65 75.23 -11.78
CA HIS A 37 -20.96 76.52 -11.85
C HIS A 37 -19.87 76.56 -12.94
N LEU A 38 -19.09 75.49 -13.10
CA LEU A 38 -18.04 75.39 -14.12
C LEU A 38 -18.59 75.44 -15.55
N GLU A 39 -19.82 74.97 -15.77
CA GLU A 39 -20.54 75.10 -17.04
C GLU A 39 -20.89 76.56 -17.36
N GLY A 40 -21.16 77.39 -16.34
CA GLY A 40 -21.56 78.79 -16.49
C GLY A 40 -20.44 79.83 -16.36
N CYS A 41 -19.27 79.46 -15.79
CA CYS A 41 -18.18 80.40 -15.50
C CYS A 41 -16.88 79.98 -16.19
N GLU A 42 -16.40 80.81 -17.14
CA GLU A 42 -15.16 80.54 -17.88
C GLU A 42 -13.91 80.66 -16.99
N ASN A 43 -13.86 81.64 -16.09
CA ASN A 43 -12.71 81.84 -15.19
C ASN A 43 -12.46 80.63 -14.27
N CYS A 44 -13.53 80.05 -13.69
CA CYS A 44 -13.38 78.87 -12.82
C CYS A 44 -13.02 77.61 -13.62
N ARG A 45 -13.43 77.53 -14.90
CA ARG A 45 -13.10 76.42 -15.80
C ARG A 45 -11.64 76.45 -16.26
N GLU A 46 -11.09 77.63 -16.51
CA GLU A 46 -9.65 77.78 -16.78
C GLU A 46 -8.84 77.38 -15.56
N LEU A 47 -9.24 77.83 -14.37
CA LEU A 47 -8.57 77.46 -13.11
C LEU A 47 -8.61 75.95 -12.85
N GLU A 48 -9.74 75.28 -13.12
CA GLU A 48 -9.85 73.81 -13.02
C GLU A 48 -8.85 73.12 -13.96
N LYS A 49 -8.75 73.58 -15.21
CA LYS A 49 -7.82 73.03 -16.20
C LYS A 49 -6.36 73.22 -15.78
N ASP A 50 -6.00 74.40 -15.30
CA ASP A 50 -4.65 74.71 -14.84
C ASP A 50 -4.27 73.84 -13.63
N MET A 51 -5.16 73.70 -12.66
CA MET A 51 -4.93 72.86 -11.49
C MET A 51 -4.85 71.37 -11.86
N ARG A 52 -5.72 70.90 -12.76
CA ARG A 52 -5.71 69.51 -13.24
C ARG A 52 -4.46 69.19 -14.06
N ALA A 53 -3.88 70.18 -14.74
CA ALA A 53 -2.59 70.05 -15.42
C ALA A 53 -1.40 69.97 -14.44
N GLN A 54 -1.55 70.50 -13.23
CA GLN A 54 -0.52 70.50 -12.19
C GLN A 54 -0.55 69.28 -11.26
N VAL A 55 -1.65 68.51 -11.23
CA VAL A 55 -1.75 67.27 -10.43
C VAL A 55 -1.06 66.11 -11.16
N PRO A 56 0.06 65.57 -10.66
CA PRO A 56 0.65 64.36 -11.22
C PRO A 56 -0.26 63.18 -10.87
N LEU A 57 -1.03 62.68 -11.85
CA LEU A 57 -1.73 61.41 -11.73
C LEU A 57 -0.70 60.28 -11.73
N GLU A 58 -0.14 59.97 -10.57
CA GLU A 58 0.69 58.79 -10.37
C GLU A 58 -0.21 57.55 -10.37
N LYS A 59 -0.56 57.09 -11.58
CA LYS A 59 -1.23 55.80 -11.79
C LYS A 59 -0.30 54.71 -11.24
N ALA A 60 -0.72 54.08 -10.14
CA ALA A 60 -0.05 52.92 -9.57
C ALA A 60 0.40 51.95 -10.69
N PRO A 61 1.68 51.54 -10.73
CA PRO A 61 2.27 50.93 -11.91
C PRO A 61 1.63 49.55 -12.16
N LYS A 62 0.89 49.40 -13.27
CA LYS A 62 0.29 48.11 -13.69
C LYS A 62 1.33 46.96 -13.80
N GLY A 63 2.62 47.27 -13.90
CA GLY A 63 3.73 46.32 -13.89
C GLY A 63 3.92 45.57 -12.57
N THR A 64 3.73 46.21 -11.42
CA THR A 64 3.89 45.55 -10.10
C THR A 64 2.76 44.55 -9.83
N LEU A 65 1.53 44.82 -10.28
CA LEU A 65 0.41 43.87 -10.20
C LEU A 65 0.64 42.60 -11.03
N LYS A 66 1.17 42.71 -12.25
CA LYS A 66 1.54 41.55 -13.07
C LYS A 66 2.70 40.75 -12.46
N PHE A 67 3.69 41.45 -11.90
CA PHE A 67 4.82 40.82 -11.21
C PHE A 67 4.38 40.04 -9.96
N LEU A 68 3.56 40.64 -9.08
CA LEU A 68 3.03 39.99 -7.89
C LEU A 68 2.15 38.77 -8.23
N LYS A 69 1.32 38.85 -9.28
CA LYS A 69 0.55 37.70 -9.77
C LYS A 69 1.44 36.58 -10.32
N ARG A 70 2.54 36.93 -11.00
CA ARG A 70 3.53 35.97 -11.53
C ARG A 70 4.27 35.28 -10.39
N VAL A 71 4.77 36.02 -9.40
CA VAL A 71 5.47 35.47 -8.23
C VAL A 71 4.56 34.57 -7.39
N LYS A 72 3.30 34.96 -7.18
CA LYS A 72 2.31 34.10 -6.50
C LYS A 72 2.02 32.83 -7.29
N ARG A 73 1.90 32.90 -8.63
CA ARG A 73 1.73 31.73 -9.49
C ARG A 73 2.95 30.80 -9.46
N THR A 74 4.17 31.33 -9.53
CA THR A 74 5.38 30.50 -9.49
C THR A 74 5.58 29.85 -8.13
N ARG A 75 5.29 30.55 -7.02
CA ARG A 75 5.29 29.97 -5.66
C ARG A 75 4.23 28.89 -5.50
N LEU A 76 3.02 29.12 -6.02
CA LEU A 76 1.96 28.11 -6.02
C LEU A 76 2.36 26.88 -6.85
N LEU A 77 2.91 27.08 -8.05
CA LEU A 77 3.40 26.00 -8.91
C LEU A 77 4.52 25.21 -8.22
N ALA A 78 5.47 25.87 -7.56
CA ALA A 78 6.53 25.21 -6.80
C ALA A 78 5.96 24.40 -5.61
N ALA A 79 4.96 24.94 -4.90
CA ALA A 79 4.28 24.22 -3.82
C ALA A 79 3.54 22.97 -4.35
N VAL A 80 2.79 23.11 -5.45
CA VAL A 80 2.09 21.99 -6.09
C VAL A 80 3.07 20.93 -6.58
N LEU A 81 4.17 21.34 -7.23
CA LEU A 81 5.20 20.43 -7.71
C LEU A 81 5.85 19.67 -6.54
N SER A 82 6.10 20.34 -5.41
CA SER A 82 6.62 19.70 -4.20
C SER A 82 5.67 18.62 -3.67
N VAL A 83 4.35 18.87 -3.68
CA VAL A 83 3.34 17.86 -3.31
C VAL A 83 3.37 16.68 -4.28
N VAL A 84 3.39 16.94 -5.58
CA VAL A 84 3.40 15.89 -6.60
C VAL A 84 4.65 15.00 -6.46
N VAL A 85 5.83 15.59 -6.26
CA VAL A 85 7.08 14.84 -6.04
C VAL A 85 7.01 14.02 -4.77
N ALA A 86 6.51 14.59 -3.66
CA ALA A 86 6.38 13.84 -2.41
C ALA A 86 5.42 12.64 -2.54
N LEU A 87 4.27 12.84 -3.21
CA LEU A 87 3.32 11.76 -3.49
C LEU A 87 3.94 10.68 -4.39
N TRP A 88 4.69 11.09 -5.43
CA TRP A 88 5.37 10.17 -6.31
C TRP A 88 6.44 9.35 -5.58
N CYS A 89 7.27 9.98 -4.75
CA CYS A 89 8.27 9.28 -3.93
C CYS A 89 7.62 8.29 -2.94
N MET A 90 6.51 8.67 -2.30
CA MET A 90 5.76 7.78 -1.41
C MET A 90 5.17 6.60 -2.17
N TRP A 91 4.57 6.84 -3.34
CA TRP A 91 4.05 5.77 -4.19
C TRP A 91 5.16 4.85 -4.69
N TRP A 92 6.28 5.40 -5.16
CA TRP A 92 7.44 4.63 -5.62
C TRP A 92 8.01 3.75 -4.51
N LEU A 93 8.23 4.32 -3.32
CA LEU A 93 8.72 3.56 -2.17
C LEU A 93 7.75 2.44 -1.77
N TYR A 94 6.44 2.73 -1.82
CA TYR A 94 5.42 1.74 -1.57
C TYR A 94 5.43 0.61 -2.62
N ASP A 95 5.56 0.97 -3.89
CA ASP A 95 5.59 0.02 -5.01
C ASP A 95 6.82 -0.89 -4.95
N GLN A 96 7.97 -0.38 -4.51
CA GLN A 96 9.20 -1.17 -4.28
C GLN A 96 9.05 -2.21 -3.16
N GLU A 97 8.22 -1.95 -2.16
CA GLU A 97 7.99 -2.87 -1.06
C GLU A 97 6.87 -3.88 -1.38
N PHE A 98 5.80 -3.41 -2.03
CA PHE A 98 4.66 -4.22 -2.48
C PHE A 98 4.64 -4.28 -4.00
N HIS A 99 5.59 -5.00 -4.61
CA HIS A 99 5.68 -5.12 -6.06
C HIS A 99 5.09 -6.41 -6.63
N TYR A 100 4.96 -7.48 -5.85
CA TYR A 100 4.58 -8.80 -6.38
C TYR A 100 3.07 -8.87 -6.70
N PRO A 101 2.68 -9.06 -7.98
CA PRO A 101 1.28 -9.29 -8.33
C PRO A 101 0.90 -10.75 -8.07
N ASN A 102 -0.38 -11.01 -7.76
CA ASN A 102 -0.90 -12.38 -7.71
C ASN A 102 -1.15 -12.92 -9.15
N THR A 103 -0.05 -13.22 -9.82
CA THR A 103 0.02 -13.88 -11.13
C THR A 103 1.02 -15.03 -11.02
N GLU A 104 1.02 -15.96 -11.96
CA GLU A 104 1.97 -17.09 -11.94
C GLU A 104 3.44 -16.63 -11.83
N ALA A 105 3.87 -15.73 -12.72
CA ALA A 105 5.22 -15.17 -12.69
C ALA A 105 5.49 -14.34 -11.42
N GLY A 106 4.51 -13.58 -10.94
CA GLY A 106 4.66 -12.78 -9.72
C GLY A 106 4.79 -13.62 -8.45
N ARG A 107 4.06 -14.74 -8.36
CA ARG A 107 4.17 -15.71 -7.27
C ARG A 107 5.52 -16.40 -7.29
N LEU A 108 5.97 -16.87 -8.46
CA LEU A 108 7.27 -17.50 -8.60
C LEU A 108 8.40 -16.54 -8.19
N ALA A 109 8.41 -15.33 -8.74
CA ALA A 109 9.40 -14.32 -8.39
C ALA A 109 9.42 -14.01 -6.88
N ALA A 110 8.25 -13.92 -6.25
CA ALA A 110 8.17 -13.69 -4.81
C ALA A 110 8.81 -14.80 -3.97
N VAL A 111 8.64 -16.06 -4.40
CA VAL A 111 9.25 -17.20 -3.70
C VAL A 111 10.75 -17.25 -3.97
N GLU A 112 11.18 -17.07 -5.21
CA GLU A 112 12.59 -17.07 -5.60
C GLU A 112 13.37 -15.99 -4.86
N ASP A 113 12.89 -14.75 -4.87
CA ASP A 113 13.58 -13.62 -4.24
C ASP A 113 13.60 -13.74 -2.71
N TYR A 114 12.60 -14.37 -2.10
CA TYR A 114 12.46 -14.41 -0.64
C TYR A 114 13.11 -15.62 0.02
N VAL A 115 13.04 -16.80 -0.62
CA VAL A 115 13.53 -18.06 -0.03
C VAL A 115 14.98 -18.32 -0.42
N SER A 116 15.43 -17.82 -1.58
CA SER A 116 16.79 -18.03 -2.04
C SER A 116 17.81 -17.30 -1.16
N ARG A 117 18.85 -18.02 -0.77
CA ARG A 117 19.97 -17.46 -0.03
C ARG A 117 21.04 -16.98 -1.01
N PRO A 118 21.66 -15.83 -0.76
CA PRO A 118 22.73 -15.33 -1.61
C PRO A 118 23.92 -16.30 -1.62
N SER A 119 24.58 -16.37 -2.76
CA SER A 119 25.68 -17.31 -3.04
C SER A 119 26.89 -17.21 -2.11
N ASP A 120 27.06 -16.10 -1.38
CA ASP A 120 28.12 -15.90 -0.38
C ASP A 120 27.72 -16.33 1.04
N SER A 121 26.49 -16.82 1.22
CA SER A 121 26.00 -17.31 2.51
C SER A 121 26.85 -18.46 3.04
N ARG A 122 27.30 -18.33 4.30
CA ARG A 122 28.00 -19.41 5.01
C ARG A 122 27.08 -20.55 5.42
N ASP A 123 25.76 -20.33 5.39
CA ASP A 123 24.78 -21.36 5.68
C ASP A 123 24.36 -22.07 4.40
N THR A 124 24.90 -23.27 4.25
CA THR A 124 24.66 -24.17 3.10
C THR A 124 23.34 -24.93 3.22
N LYS A 125 22.60 -24.78 4.32
CA LYS A 125 21.25 -25.32 4.48
C LYS A 125 20.24 -24.37 3.82
N GLY A 126 19.12 -24.89 3.33
CA GLY A 126 18.10 -24.09 2.63
C GLY A 126 18.21 -24.11 1.10
N VAL A 127 17.56 -23.13 0.47
CA VAL A 127 17.51 -22.96 -0.98
C VAL A 127 18.59 -21.95 -1.40
N GLN A 128 19.50 -22.35 -2.28
CA GLN A 128 20.58 -21.49 -2.74
C GLN A 128 20.14 -20.70 -3.97
N GLU A 129 20.72 -19.53 -4.18
CA GLU A 129 20.52 -18.72 -5.39
C GLU A 129 20.70 -19.57 -6.67
N GLY A 130 19.74 -19.45 -7.59
CA GLY A 130 19.73 -20.23 -8.84
C GLY A 130 19.18 -21.66 -8.73
N THR A 131 18.74 -22.10 -7.54
CA THR A 131 18.01 -23.37 -7.40
C THR A 131 16.67 -23.26 -8.13
N PRO A 132 16.31 -24.21 -9.02
CA PRO A 132 14.99 -24.22 -9.63
C PRO A 132 13.89 -24.34 -8.58
N ILE A 133 12.93 -23.42 -8.61
CA ILE A 133 11.77 -23.41 -7.72
C ILE A 133 10.49 -23.55 -8.55
N HIS A 134 9.56 -24.32 -8.02
CA HIS A 134 8.23 -24.49 -8.57
C HIS A 134 7.16 -24.09 -7.55
N VAL A 135 6.14 -23.37 -8.00
CA VAL A 135 4.96 -23.08 -7.19
C VAL A 135 3.97 -24.24 -7.37
N GLY A 136 3.73 -25.00 -6.31
CA GLY A 136 2.80 -26.13 -6.32
C GLY A 136 1.35 -25.71 -6.05
N GLY A 137 1.12 -24.60 -5.35
CA GLY A 137 -0.24 -24.15 -5.10
C GLY A 137 -0.26 -22.83 -4.36
N TRP A 138 -1.41 -22.17 -4.35
CA TRP A 138 -1.57 -20.89 -3.67
C TRP A 138 -3.03 -20.68 -3.26
N GLN A 139 -3.23 -19.92 -2.19
CA GLN A 139 -4.56 -19.56 -1.72
C GLN A 139 -4.51 -18.19 -1.03
N GLU A 140 -5.55 -17.38 -1.22
CA GLU A 140 -5.69 -16.09 -0.55
C GLU A 140 -6.68 -16.23 0.62
N ILE A 141 -6.25 -15.83 1.82
CA ILE A 141 -7.04 -15.86 3.07
C ILE A 141 -6.83 -14.53 3.80
N GLU A 142 -7.93 -13.84 4.14
CA GLU A 142 -7.94 -12.61 4.94
C GLU A 142 -6.92 -11.52 4.50
N GLY A 143 -6.69 -11.38 3.19
CA GLY A 143 -5.73 -10.42 2.65
C GLY A 143 -4.26 -10.83 2.81
N GLN A 144 -4.02 -12.12 3.03
CA GLN A 144 -2.72 -12.75 2.88
C GLN A 144 -2.76 -13.80 1.77
N LEU A 145 -1.63 -14.01 1.12
CA LEU A 145 -1.43 -15.00 0.08
C LEU A 145 -0.45 -16.05 0.60
N ALA A 146 -0.91 -17.29 0.72
CA ALA A 146 -0.07 -18.45 0.95
C ALA A 146 0.35 -19.05 -0.39
N ILE A 147 1.63 -19.42 -0.50
CA ILE A 147 2.19 -20.07 -1.68
C ILE A 147 2.99 -21.28 -1.22
N PHE A 148 2.56 -22.47 -1.62
CA PHE A 148 3.34 -23.68 -1.46
C PHE A 148 4.35 -23.80 -2.60
N PHE A 149 5.59 -24.16 -2.27
CA PHE A 149 6.66 -24.29 -3.24
C PHE A 149 7.50 -25.55 -3.02
N LYS A 150 8.13 -25.98 -4.12
CA LYS A 150 9.12 -27.06 -4.16
C LYS A 150 10.41 -26.50 -4.76
N ALA A 151 11.53 -26.67 -4.06
CA ALA A 151 12.85 -26.38 -4.59
C ALA A 151 13.53 -27.69 -5.02
N ASP A 152 14.04 -27.70 -6.26
CA ASP A 152 14.79 -28.82 -6.81
C ASP A 152 16.27 -28.71 -6.44
N ASN A 153 16.59 -29.18 -5.24
CA ASN A 153 17.96 -29.27 -4.74
C ASN A 153 18.22 -30.67 -4.17
N ARG A 154 19.47 -30.92 -3.76
CA ARG A 154 19.91 -32.21 -3.19
C ARG A 154 19.07 -32.74 -2.01
N ASN A 155 18.32 -31.86 -1.34
CA ASN A 155 17.53 -32.17 -0.15
C ASN A 155 16.02 -32.15 -0.44
N ASN A 156 15.62 -31.92 -1.70
CA ASN A 156 14.23 -31.85 -2.11
C ASN A 156 13.41 -30.92 -1.21
N VAL A 157 13.91 -29.71 -0.95
CA VAL A 157 13.26 -28.77 -0.03
C VAL A 157 11.86 -28.39 -0.52
N ASN A 158 10.91 -28.31 0.39
CA ASN A 158 9.57 -27.77 0.16
C ASN A 158 9.20 -26.81 1.29
N GLY A 159 8.12 -26.06 1.10
CA GLY A 159 7.65 -25.18 2.14
C GLY A 159 6.54 -24.26 1.69
N ILE A 160 6.23 -23.31 2.56
CA ILE A 160 5.21 -22.30 2.34
C ILE A 160 5.81 -20.90 2.52
N VAL A 161 5.43 -19.98 1.64
CA VAL A 161 5.70 -18.55 1.76
C VAL A 161 4.38 -17.84 2.01
N LEU A 162 4.37 -16.97 3.02
CA LEU A 162 3.24 -16.10 3.33
C LEU A 162 3.57 -14.68 2.87
N LEU A 163 2.62 -14.08 2.16
CA LEU A 163 2.71 -12.71 1.69
C LEU A 163 1.53 -11.90 2.21
N LYS A 164 1.80 -10.64 2.58
CA LYS A 164 0.77 -9.68 3.02
C LYS A 164 0.32 -8.82 1.85
N ARG A 165 -0.99 -8.66 1.67
CA ARG A 165 -1.57 -7.79 0.65
C ARG A 165 -1.42 -6.32 1.02
N GLY A 166 -1.03 -5.53 0.04
CA GLY A 166 -0.95 -4.08 0.09
C GLY A 166 -2.25 -3.39 -0.32
N ILE A 167 -2.33 -2.09 -0.07
CA ILE A 167 -3.49 -1.24 -0.40
C ILE A 167 -3.79 -1.15 -1.90
N PHE A 168 -2.78 -1.40 -2.75
CA PHE A 168 -2.93 -1.43 -4.21
C PHE A 168 -3.02 -2.86 -4.79
N GLY A 169 -3.26 -3.86 -3.94
CA GLY A 169 -3.50 -5.24 -4.36
C GLY A 169 -2.27 -6.05 -4.77
N LYS A 170 -1.07 -5.46 -4.70
CA LYS A 170 0.20 -6.18 -4.77
C LYS A 170 0.60 -6.71 -3.39
N TYR A 171 1.54 -7.64 -3.34
CA TYR A 171 1.91 -8.37 -2.14
C TYR A 171 3.38 -8.15 -1.79
N ARG A 172 3.71 -8.35 -0.51
CA ARG A 172 5.08 -8.45 0.00
C ARG A 172 5.25 -9.75 0.79
N PRO A 173 6.34 -10.50 0.65
CA PRO A 173 6.64 -11.62 1.55
C PRO A 173 6.81 -11.15 2.99
N VAL A 174 6.36 -11.97 3.93
CA VAL A 174 6.46 -11.69 5.38
C VAL A 174 7.08 -12.83 6.17
N SER A 175 6.85 -14.06 5.75
CA SER A 175 7.48 -15.24 6.34
C SER A 175 7.54 -16.39 5.35
N ALA A 176 8.46 -17.31 5.61
CA ALA A 176 8.54 -18.58 4.93
C ALA A 176 8.96 -19.66 5.93
N SER A 177 8.38 -20.86 5.80
CA SER A 177 8.81 -22.07 6.50
C SER A 177 9.12 -23.13 5.46
N TYR A 178 10.22 -23.85 5.63
CA TYR A 178 10.64 -24.89 4.70
C TYR A 178 11.52 -25.95 5.35
N SER A 179 11.47 -27.16 4.81
CA SER A 179 12.26 -28.30 5.28
C SER A 179 12.63 -29.24 4.13
N PRO A 180 13.68 -30.08 4.26
CA PRO A 180 13.92 -31.19 3.37
C PRO A 180 12.75 -32.17 3.37
N SER A 181 12.48 -32.76 2.22
CA SER A 181 11.56 -33.89 2.11
C SER A 181 12.18 -35.00 1.30
N PRO A 182 12.10 -36.27 1.73
CA PRO A 182 12.56 -37.39 0.93
C PRO A 182 11.66 -37.65 -0.29
N TYR A 183 10.54 -36.95 -0.44
CA TYR A 183 9.61 -37.16 -1.55
C TYR A 183 9.83 -36.15 -2.68
N THR A 184 10.03 -36.65 -3.91
CA THR A 184 10.21 -35.83 -5.12
C THR A 184 8.88 -35.26 -5.64
N ALA A 185 7.78 -35.95 -5.36
CA ALA A 185 6.41 -35.55 -5.63
C ALA A 185 5.46 -36.20 -4.61
N GLY A 186 4.24 -35.68 -4.47
CA GLY A 186 3.24 -36.21 -3.55
C GLY A 186 2.50 -35.12 -2.80
N VAL A 187 1.96 -35.52 -1.65
CA VAL A 187 1.21 -34.65 -0.74
C VAL A 187 2.07 -34.31 0.47
N TYR A 188 1.98 -33.05 0.90
CA TYR A 188 2.71 -32.47 2.01
C TYR A 188 1.72 -31.79 2.96
N CYS A 189 1.92 -32.02 4.24
CA CYS A 189 1.07 -31.47 5.29
C CYS A 189 1.92 -30.77 6.33
N ASP A 190 1.44 -29.63 6.82
CA ASP A 190 2.11 -28.87 7.87
C ASP A 190 1.11 -27.89 8.51
N ASP A 191 1.39 -27.43 9.72
CA ASP A 191 0.67 -26.30 10.31
C ASP A 191 1.20 -24.97 9.77
N VAL A 192 0.30 -24.02 9.57
CA VAL A 192 0.60 -22.71 9.00
C VAL A 192 0.02 -21.63 9.91
N GLY A 193 0.89 -21.08 10.75
CA GLY A 193 0.60 -19.91 11.56
C GLY A 193 0.77 -18.59 10.80
N GLY A 194 0.14 -17.53 11.30
CA GLY A 194 0.39 -16.15 10.86
C GLY A 194 -0.33 -15.71 9.60
N LEU A 195 -1.32 -16.49 9.13
CA LEU A 195 -2.09 -16.30 7.90
C LEU A 195 -3.13 -15.15 7.92
N GLY A 196 -2.90 -14.12 8.75
CA GLY A 196 -3.84 -13.01 8.95
C GLY A 196 -4.98 -13.33 9.92
N THR A 197 -5.16 -14.61 10.23
CA THR A 197 -6.10 -15.17 11.20
C THR A 197 -5.43 -15.30 12.58
N ASP A 198 -6.23 -15.18 13.65
CA ASP A 198 -5.80 -15.55 15.00
C ASP A 198 -5.72 -17.07 15.20
N ARG A 199 -6.23 -17.83 14.23
CA ARG A 199 -6.30 -19.30 14.23
C ARG A 199 -5.23 -19.93 13.33
N THR A 200 -4.63 -21.01 13.79
CA THR A 200 -3.71 -21.83 13.00
C THR A 200 -4.45 -22.50 11.85
N GLN A 201 -3.86 -22.43 10.65
CA GLN A 201 -4.35 -23.16 9.49
C GLN A 201 -3.58 -24.47 9.34
N PHE A 202 -4.21 -25.50 8.81
CA PHE A 202 -3.59 -26.76 8.45
C PHE A 202 -3.49 -26.86 6.93
N MET A 203 -2.29 -27.07 6.43
CA MET A 203 -2.00 -27.17 5.00
C MET A 203 -2.07 -28.61 4.54
N ILE A 204 -2.71 -28.83 3.38
CA ILE A 204 -2.54 -30.02 2.55
C ILE A 204 -2.18 -29.52 1.15
N ALA A 205 -0.94 -29.74 0.73
CA ALA A 205 -0.42 -29.29 -0.55
C ALA A 205 0.03 -30.47 -1.42
N GLY A 206 -0.24 -30.41 -2.71
CA GLY A 206 0.21 -31.40 -3.69
C GLY A 206 1.24 -30.82 -4.64
N TYR A 207 2.21 -31.65 -5.03
CA TYR A 207 3.14 -31.32 -6.09
C TYR A 207 3.49 -32.55 -6.92
N GLY A 208 3.40 -32.42 -8.24
CA GLY A 208 3.73 -33.49 -9.18
C GLY A 208 2.76 -34.68 -9.14
N CYS A 209 1.53 -34.50 -8.66
CA CYS A 209 0.54 -35.56 -8.43
C CYS A 209 -0.15 -36.09 -9.70
N ARG A 210 0.48 -36.00 -10.89
CA ARG A 210 -0.15 -36.37 -12.18
C ARG A 210 -0.60 -37.84 -12.26
N GLU A 211 0.09 -38.73 -11.57
CA GLU A 211 -0.21 -40.17 -11.53
C GLU A 211 -0.79 -40.61 -10.17
N ILE A 212 -0.99 -39.66 -9.25
CA ILE A 212 -1.52 -39.89 -7.91
C ILE A 212 -2.99 -39.47 -7.92
N LEU A 213 -3.91 -40.42 -7.78
CA LEU A 213 -5.34 -40.16 -7.90
C LEU A 213 -5.98 -39.88 -6.55
N SER A 214 -5.44 -40.45 -5.48
CA SER A 214 -5.86 -40.12 -4.12
C SER A 214 -4.69 -40.22 -3.14
N ALA A 215 -4.78 -39.46 -2.06
CA ALA A 215 -3.85 -39.52 -0.96
C ALA A 215 -4.60 -39.91 0.32
N GLN A 216 -4.10 -40.93 0.99
CA GLN A 216 -4.61 -41.33 2.28
C GLN A 216 -3.69 -40.80 3.38
N LEU A 217 -4.26 -39.98 4.25
CA LEU A 217 -3.58 -39.30 5.34
C LEU A 217 -3.98 -39.93 6.67
N GLU A 218 -3.02 -40.43 7.43
CA GLU A 218 -3.20 -40.82 8.83
C GLU A 218 -2.96 -39.61 9.71
N PHE A 219 -4.05 -38.95 10.09
CA PHE A 219 -4.04 -37.85 11.04
C PHE A 219 -3.77 -38.36 12.44
N TRP A 220 -2.95 -37.61 13.16
CA TRP A 220 -2.63 -37.82 14.55
C TRP A 220 -2.90 -36.52 15.31
N GLY A 221 -3.83 -36.57 16.26
CA GLY A 221 -4.10 -35.48 17.19
C GLY A 221 -3.60 -35.82 18.59
N GLY A 222 -3.24 -34.80 19.37
CA GLY A 222 -2.86 -34.98 20.76
C GLY A 222 -3.41 -33.88 21.68
N SER A 223 -3.54 -34.22 22.96
CA SER A 223 -3.91 -33.28 24.01
C SER A 223 -2.76 -32.29 24.25
N TRP A 224 -3.06 -31.18 24.93
CA TRP A 224 -2.04 -30.19 25.29
C TRP A 224 -0.86 -30.78 26.09
N ASP A 225 -1.13 -31.75 26.98
CA ASP A 225 -0.10 -32.45 27.76
C ASP A 225 0.61 -33.59 26.99
N GLY A 226 0.15 -33.89 25.76
CA GLY A 226 0.71 -34.92 24.87
C GLY A 226 0.47 -36.36 25.32
N ILE A 227 -0.35 -36.58 26.37
CA ILE A 227 -0.63 -37.90 26.93
C ILE A 227 -1.68 -38.62 26.08
N GLN A 228 -2.83 -37.97 25.84
CA GLN A 228 -3.89 -38.54 25.02
C GLN A 228 -3.59 -38.32 23.54
N ARG A 229 -3.90 -39.33 22.74
CA ARG A 229 -3.56 -39.40 21.32
C ARG A 229 -4.70 -40.02 20.56
N TRP A 230 -5.11 -39.36 19.49
CA TRP A 230 -6.16 -39.82 18.59
C TRP A 230 -5.61 -40.01 17.20
N THR A 231 -6.04 -41.07 16.53
CA THR A 231 -5.63 -41.35 15.16
C THR A 231 -6.85 -41.62 14.32
N THR A 232 -6.90 -41.03 13.13
CA THR A 232 -7.94 -41.30 12.14
C THR A 232 -7.36 -41.18 10.75
N THR A 233 -7.93 -41.92 9.81
CA THR A 233 -7.46 -41.94 8.43
C THR A 233 -8.52 -41.32 7.53
N ARG A 234 -8.11 -40.37 6.69
CA ARG A 234 -8.94 -39.80 5.63
C ARG A 234 -8.29 -40.03 4.28
N THR A 235 -9.12 -40.19 3.26
CA THR A 235 -8.67 -40.30 1.87
C THR A 235 -9.18 -39.07 1.12
N TYR A 236 -8.28 -38.41 0.39
CA TYR A 236 -8.56 -37.23 -0.41
C TYR A 236 -8.34 -37.58 -1.87
N ASP A 237 -9.34 -37.31 -2.70
CA ASP A 237 -9.22 -37.45 -4.15
C ASP A 237 -8.47 -36.23 -4.71
N LEU A 238 -7.49 -36.47 -5.58
CA LEU A 238 -6.63 -35.43 -6.14
C LEU A 238 -7.06 -35.14 -7.58
N GLU A 239 -7.68 -33.97 -7.79
CA GLU A 239 -8.14 -33.54 -9.11
C GLU A 239 -7.07 -32.81 -9.91
N GLU A 240 -6.23 -32.04 -9.21
CA GLU A 240 -5.15 -31.24 -9.80
C GLU A 240 -3.78 -31.84 -9.42
N PRO A 241 -2.79 -31.80 -10.34
CA PRO A 241 -1.46 -32.35 -10.05
C PRO A 241 -0.69 -31.52 -9.02
N ASP A 242 -0.99 -30.23 -8.93
CA ASP A 242 -0.32 -29.26 -8.07
C ASP A 242 -1.44 -28.46 -7.40
N PHE A 243 -1.50 -28.43 -6.07
CA PHE A 243 -2.55 -27.70 -5.34
C PHE A 243 -2.09 -27.25 -3.95
N LEU A 244 -2.87 -26.36 -3.36
CA LEU A 244 -2.78 -25.97 -1.95
C LEU A 244 -4.19 -25.85 -1.38
N TRP A 245 -4.46 -26.63 -0.34
CA TRP A 245 -5.66 -26.50 0.48
C TRP A 245 -5.27 -26.09 1.88
N LEU A 246 -5.94 -25.05 2.37
CA LEU A 246 -5.81 -24.57 3.74
C LEU A 246 -7.13 -24.77 4.46
N TYR A 247 -7.04 -25.39 5.62
CA TYR A 247 -8.17 -25.64 6.53
C TYR A 247 -7.95 -24.89 7.82
N ASP A 248 -9.00 -24.32 8.41
CA ASP A 248 -8.92 -23.90 9.80
C ASP A 248 -8.71 -25.16 10.67
N GLN A 249 -7.67 -25.16 11.51
CA GLN A 249 -7.28 -26.37 12.23
C GLN A 249 -8.36 -26.83 13.21
N GLU A 250 -9.06 -25.90 13.87
CA GLU A 250 -10.14 -26.23 14.80
C GLU A 250 -11.31 -26.88 14.04
N GLU A 251 -11.68 -26.35 12.88
CA GLU A 251 -12.73 -26.93 12.03
C GLU A 251 -12.35 -28.30 11.49
N LEU A 252 -11.09 -28.48 11.04
CA LEU A 252 -10.58 -29.76 10.56
C LEU A 252 -10.61 -30.82 11.67
N ILE A 253 -10.15 -30.48 12.88
CA ILE A 253 -10.20 -31.39 14.04
C ILE A 253 -11.63 -31.87 14.31
N ARG A 254 -12.61 -30.96 14.21
CA ARG A 254 -14.04 -31.30 14.37
C ARG A 254 -14.56 -32.19 13.25
N ASP A 255 -14.17 -31.93 12.00
CA ASP A 255 -14.53 -32.77 10.84
C ASP A 255 -13.91 -34.19 10.91
N LEU A 256 -12.73 -34.30 11.53
CA LEU A 256 -12.11 -35.58 11.85
C LEU A 256 -12.84 -36.34 12.97
N GLY A 257 -13.83 -35.72 13.61
CA GLY A 257 -14.67 -36.31 14.65
C GLY A 257 -14.12 -36.13 16.06
N TRP A 258 -13.22 -35.17 16.28
CA TRP A 258 -12.61 -34.88 17.58
C TRP A 258 -13.06 -33.53 18.14
N GLU A 259 -12.98 -33.38 19.45
CA GLU A 259 -13.26 -32.11 20.11
C GLU A 259 -11.97 -31.30 20.23
N PHE A 260 -12.00 -30.05 19.75
CA PHE A 260 -10.86 -29.13 19.86
C PHE A 260 -10.85 -28.42 21.22
N GLY A 261 -9.69 -28.32 21.85
CA GLY A 261 -9.51 -27.55 23.09
C GLY A 261 -8.22 -27.90 23.84
N ASP A 262 -8.08 -27.33 25.04
CA ASP A 262 -6.91 -27.49 25.91
C ASP A 262 -7.12 -28.50 27.07
N GLY A 263 -8.31 -29.11 27.13
CA GLY A 263 -8.65 -30.15 28.08
C GLY A 263 -7.92 -31.47 27.81
N GLN A 264 -7.91 -32.36 28.82
CA GLN A 264 -7.23 -33.66 28.72
C GLN A 264 -7.85 -34.60 27.68
N ASP A 265 -9.16 -34.51 27.47
CA ASP A 265 -9.90 -35.33 26.49
C ASP A 265 -10.16 -34.58 25.17
N GLN A 266 -9.48 -33.46 24.95
CA GLN A 266 -9.60 -32.63 23.76
C GLN A 266 -8.29 -32.65 22.95
N VAL A 267 -8.42 -32.50 21.64
CA VAL A 267 -7.29 -32.39 20.71
C VAL A 267 -6.86 -30.93 20.64
N PHE A 268 -5.59 -30.68 20.94
CA PHE A 268 -4.97 -29.36 20.90
C PHE A 268 -4.18 -29.13 19.61
N TRP A 269 -3.42 -30.14 19.17
CA TRP A 269 -2.58 -30.08 17.98
C TRP A 269 -2.91 -31.25 17.04
N LEU A 270 -2.60 -31.04 15.76
CA LEU A 270 -2.86 -31.98 14.67
C LEU A 270 -1.60 -32.12 13.82
N ASP A 271 -1.28 -33.34 13.43
CA ASP A 271 -0.20 -33.65 12.50
C ASP A 271 -0.60 -34.85 11.62
N VAL A 272 0.15 -35.12 10.56
CA VAL A 272 -0.03 -36.31 9.70
C VAL A 272 1.18 -37.22 9.85
N ARG A 273 0.93 -38.43 10.34
CA ARG A 273 1.98 -39.40 10.64
C ARG A 273 2.42 -40.20 9.43
N GLU A 274 1.47 -40.60 8.60
CA GLU A 274 1.70 -41.41 7.41
C GLU A 274 0.86 -40.88 6.25
N ILE A 275 1.48 -40.85 5.06
CA ILE A 275 0.86 -40.46 3.81
C ILE A 275 1.05 -41.61 2.84
N ARG A 276 -0.06 -42.16 2.33
CA ARG A 276 -0.06 -43.17 1.26
C ARG A 276 -0.61 -42.56 -0.02
N LEU A 277 0.18 -42.59 -1.07
CA LEU A 277 -0.14 -42.09 -2.40
C LEU A 277 -0.70 -43.26 -3.21
N LEU A 278 -1.91 -43.12 -3.74
CA LEU A 278 -2.64 -44.20 -4.41
C LEU A 278 -2.83 -43.90 -5.90
N ASP A 279 -2.67 -44.93 -6.72
CA ASP A 279 -2.99 -44.87 -8.15
C ASP A 279 -4.50 -45.07 -8.43
N ARG A 280 -4.90 -45.06 -9.72
CA ARG A 280 -6.29 -45.27 -10.14
C ARG A 280 -6.88 -46.61 -9.69
N GLU A 281 -6.05 -47.62 -9.48
CA GLU A 281 -6.47 -48.96 -9.04
C GLU A 281 -6.48 -49.09 -7.51
N GLY A 282 -6.06 -48.03 -6.79
CA GLY A 282 -5.95 -48.00 -5.34
C GLY A 282 -4.68 -48.65 -4.81
N ASN A 283 -3.69 -48.92 -5.66
CA ASN A 283 -2.41 -49.46 -5.21
C ASN A 283 -1.54 -48.37 -4.59
N ASP A 284 -0.80 -48.73 -3.54
CA ASP A 284 0.18 -47.84 -2.93
C ASP A 284 1.40 -47.65 -3.83
N ILE A 285 1.60 -46.40 -4.27
CA ILE A 285 2.70 -45.97 -5.13
C ILE A 285 3.67 -45.02 -4.44
N THR A 286 3.53 -44.83 -3.12
CA THR A 286 4.33 -43.91 -2.30
C THR A 286 5.83 -44.11 -2.48
N GLY A 287 6.26 -45.38 -2.49
CA GLY A 287 7.68 -45.74 -2.67
C GLY A 287 8.29 -45.29 -3.99
N ARG A 288 7.49 -45.01 -5.04
CA ARG A 288 7.99 -44.54 -6.34
C ARG A 288 8.55 -43.11 -6.27
N TYR A 289 8.09 -42.32 -5.33
CA TYR A 289 8.45 -40.91 -5.18
C TYR A 289 9.48 -40.66 -4.08
N ARG A 290 9.92 -41.72 -3.38
CA ARG A 290 10.88 -41.59 -2.28
C ARG A 290 12.31 -41.62 -2.80
N ASP A 291 13.01 -40.52 -2.65
CA ASP A 291 14.46 -40.40 -2.81
C ASP A 291 15.17 -40.80 -1.52
N GLY A 292 15.77 -42.00 -1.53
CA GLY A 292 16.51 -42.53 -0.38
C GLY A 292 17.83 -41.81 -0.09
N SER A 293 18.29 -40.90 -0.96
CA SER A 293 19.52 -40.13 -0.74
C SER A 293 19.33 -38.94 0.21
N VAL A 294 18.07 -38.50 0.39
CA VAL A 294 17.74 -37.41 1.32
C VAL A 294 17.60 -37.96 2.74
N THR A 295 18.59 -37.67 3.59
CA THR A 295 18.62 -38.08 5.00
C THR A 295 18.63 -36.91 5.99
N GLU A 296 18.63 -35.68 5.46
CA GLU A 296 18.66 -34.47 6.25
C GLU A 296 17.30 -34.21 6.93
N SER A 297 17.34 -33.77 8.18
CA SER A 297 16.16 -33.45 8.98
C SER A 297 16.40 -32.13 9.69
N TRP A 298 16.05 -31.02 9.03
CA TRP A 298 16.15 -29.67 9.57
C TRP A 298 14.96 -28.83 9.12
N GLY A 299 14.57 -27.85 9.92
CA GLY A 299 13.58 -26.83 9.54
C GLY A 299 14.27 -25.48 9.37
N GLY A 300 13.80 -24.69 8.41
CA GLY A 300 14.24 -23.33 8.15
C GLY A 300 13.07 -22.37 8.17
N GLY A 301 13.29 -21.18 8.73
CA GLY A 301 12.30 -20.12 8.77
C GLY A 301 12.92 -18.78 8.38
N ILE A 302 12.20 -18.00 7.58
CA ILE A 302 12.52 -16.61 7.28
C ILE A 302 11.35 -15.77 7.81
N GLY A 303 11.66 -14.66 8.47
CA GLY A 303 10.64 -13.72 8.96
C GLY A 303 11.11 -12.28 8.75
N THR A 304 10.26 -11.46 8.15
CA THR A 304 10.55 -10.04 7.93
C THR A 304 9.98 -9.20 9.06
N ALA A 305 10.84 -8.79 10.01
CA ALA A 305 10.44 -8.02 11.19
C ALA A 305 10.03 -6.56 10.89
N GLU A 306 10.39 -6.01 9.72
CA GLU A 306 10.31 -4.57 9.47
C GLU A 306 9.05 -4.17 8.68
N GLN A 307 7.89 -4.14 9.35
CA GLN A 307 6.72 -3.44 8.82
C GLN A 307 6.75 -1.94 9.13
N PHE A 308 7.47 -1.52 10.17
CA PHE A 308 7.48 -0.13 10.62
C PHE A 308 8.30 0.81 9.71
N LEU A 309 9.41 0.33 9.16
CA LEU A 309 10.39 1.20 8.49
C LEU A 309 9.84 1.87 7.22
N LEU A 310 9.03 1.15 6.42
CA LEU A 310 8.36 1.73 5.25
C LEU A 310 7.52 2.96 5.64
N TYR A 311 6.65 2.82 6.63
CA TYR A 311 5.75 3.89 7.04
C TYR A 311 6.50 5.05 7.70
N VAL A 312 7.63 4.77 8.37
CA VAL A 312 8.54 5.82 8.86
C VAL A 312 9.10 6.64 7.70
N TYR A 313 9.64 5.98 6.65
CA TYR A 313 10.16 6.68 5.49
C TYR A 313 9.08 7.47 4.74
N MET A 314 7.88 6.92 4.58
CA MET A 314 6.74 7.65 4.03
C MET A 314 6.40 8.88 4.89
N GLY A 315 6.41 8.75 6.23
CA GLY A 315 6.20 9.86 7.16
C GLY A 315 7.26 10.95 7.05
N ILE A 316 8.53 10.58 6.90
CA ILE A 316 9.63 11.53 6.66
C ILE A 316 9.43 12.26 5.34
N ILE A 317 9.09 11.56 4.25
CA ILE A 317 8.80 12.18 2.94
C ILE A 317 7.63 13.16 3.05
N ALA A 318 6.55 12.78 3.75
CA ALA A 318 5.39 13.64 3.96
C ALA A 318 5.76 14.92 4.75
N LEU A 319 6.59 14.81 5.78
CA LEU A 319 7.05 15.96 6.58
C LEU A 319 7.96 16.89 5.78
N LEU A 320 8.87 16.34 4.97
CA LEU A 320 9.70 17.11 4.04
C LEU A 320 8.85 17.81 2.97
N GLY A 321 7.85 17.12 2.41
CA GLY A 321 6.89 17.72 1.48
C GLY A 321 6.13 18.89 2.11
N LEU A 322 5.62 18.72 3.34
CA LEU A 322 4.90 19.76 4.06
C LEU A 322 5.77 20.98 4.38
N THR A 323 7.02 20.76 4.80
CA THR A 323 7.97 21.84 5.09
C THR A 323 8.32 22.63 3.82
N MET A 324 8.54 21.95 2.68
CA MET A 324 8.71 22.59 1.37
C MET A 324 7.49 23.40 0.94
N VAL A 325 6.28 22.86 1.08
CA VAL A 325 5.04 23.59 0.76
C VAL A 325 4.90 24.83 1.63
N ARG A 326 5.14 24.72 2.94
CA ARG A 326 5.12 25.88 3.85
C ARG A 326 6.16 26.92 3.48
N TYR A 327 7.36 26.50 3.09
CA TYR A 327 8.42 27.38 2.62
C TYR A 327 7.98 28.18 1.38
N PHE A 328 7.43 27.52 0.36
CA PHE A 328 6.98 28.20 -0.87
C PHE A 328 5.74 29.08 -0.67
N LEU A 329 4.84 28.72 0.26
CA LEU A 329 3.62 29.48 0.54
C LEU A 329 3.80 30.59 1.58
N ARG A 330 4.96 30.67 2.26
CA ARG A 330 5.24 31.74 3.22
C ARG A 330 5.15 33.10 2.52
N LYS A 331 4.25 33.96 3.02
CA LYS A 331 4.22 35.39 2.67
C LYS A 331 5.22 36.07 3.60
N ASP A 332 6.32 36.53 3.04
CA ASP A 332 7.14 37.57 3.67
C ASP A 332 6.50 38.93 3.35
#